data_AF-A0A2V6KF32-F1
#
_entry.id   AF-A0A2V6KF32-F1
#
_cell.length_a   1.000
_cell.length_b   1.000
_cell.length_c   1.000
_cell.angle_alpha   90.00
_cell.angle_beta   90.00
_cell.angle_gamma   90.00
#
_symmetry.space_group_name_H-M   'P 1'
#
loop_
_entity.id
_entity.type
_entity.pdbx_description
1 polymer ?
#
loop_
_entity_poly.entity_id
_entity_poly.type
_entity_poly.pdbx_seq_one_letter_code
_entity_poly.pdbx_strand_id
1 'polypeptide(L)'
;REDVELGRAIVPRDEKLDELNRVASRRLIQRMAEDLEQLRGYLNLMFIARHLERVGDHATNIAEDAVYAAAAEDIRHQPFVAST
;
A
#
# COMPACT_ATOMS: atom_id res chain seq x y z
N ARG A 1 4.35 -23.60 -9.99
CA ARG A 1 3.99 -23.81 -8.57
C ARG A 1 3.46 -22.48 -8.09
N GLU A 2 2.16 -22.37 -7.93
CA GLU A 2 1.54 -21.19 -7.32
C GLU A 2 1.68 -21.33 -5.81
N ASP A 3 2.16 -20.28 -5.14
CA ASP A 3 2.41 -20.27 -3.71
C ASP A 3 1.36 -19.40 -3.04
N VAL A 4 0.27 -20.04 -2.63
CA VAL A 4 -0.88 -19.41 -1.99
C VAL A 4 -0.47 -18.68 -0.71
N GLU A 5 0.52 -19.19 0.02
CA GLU A 5 0.99 -18.59 1.27
C GLU A 5 1.74 -17.29 1.01
N LEU A 6 2.56 -17.23 -0.04
CA LEU A 6 3.21 -15.99 -0.48
C LEU A 6 2.19 -14.94 -0.92
N GLY A 7 1.11 -15.36 -1.60
CA GLY A 7 0.03 -14.47 -2.00
C GLY A 7 -0.69 -13.84 -0.81
N ARG A 8 -1.08 -14.66 0.19
CA ARG A 8 -1.70 -14.18 1.43
C ARG A 8 -0.80 -13.23 2.23
N ALA A 9 0.51 -13.45 2.20
CA ALA A 9 1.48 -12.63 2.94
C ALA A 9 1.67 -11.21 2.38
N ILE A 10 1.16 -10.91 1.17
CA ILE A 10 1.23 -9.56 0.57
C ILE A 10 0.23 -8.60 1.22
N VAL A 11 -0.97 -9.05 1.55
CA VAL A 11 -2.04 -8.20 2.13
C VAL A 11 -1.58 -7.38 3.35
N PRO A 12 -0.98 -7.98 4.41
CA PRO A 12 -0.53 -7.19 5.57
C PRO A 12 0.67 -6.28 5.28
N ARG A 13 1.42 -6.54 4.19
CA ARG A 13 2.54 -5.66 3.78
C ARG A 13 2.03 -4.40 3.10
N ASP A 14 0.93 -4.52 2.38
CA ASP A 14 0.27 -3.41 1.70
C ASP A 14 -0.33 -2.43 2.71
N GLU A 15 -1.04 -2.92 3.72
CA GLU A 15 -1.52 -2.10 4.85
C GLU A 15 -0.38 -1.31 5.53
N LYS A 16 0.80 -1.94 5.63
CA LYS A 16 1.98 -1.29 6.20
C LYS A 16 2.52 -0.18 5.29
N LEU A 17 2.54 -0.40 3.98
CA LEU A 17 2.96 0.59 2.99
C LEU A 17 2.01 1.80 3.00
N ASP A 18 0.71 1.53 3.10
CA ASP A 18 -0.35 2.51 3.28
C ASP A 18 -0.11 3.44 4.47
N GLU A 19 0.18 2.88 5.64
CA GLU A 19 0.45 3.68 6.84
C GLU A 19 1.75 4.47 6.69
N LEU A 20 2.78 3.90 6.09
CA LEU A 20 4.03 4.62 5.81
C LEU A 20 3.80 5.80 4.87
N ASN A 21 2.96 5.64 3.85
CA ASN A 21 2.59 6.72 2.93
C ASN A 21 1.83 7.85 3.65
N ARG A 22 0.91 7.50 4.56
CA ARG A 22 0.18 8.48 5.40
C ARG A 22 1.12 9.24 6.34
N VAL A 23 2.03 8.54 7.03
CA VAL A 23 3.05 9.14 7.91
C VAL A 23 3.99 10.06 7.12
N ALA A 24 4.50 9.59 5.98
CA ALA A 24 5.38 10.36 5.12
C ALA A 24 4.69 11.64 4.62
N SER A 25 3.44 11.53 4.17
CA SER A 25 2.65 12.68 3.69
C SER A 25 2.49 13.74 4.77
N ARG A 26 2.09 13.36 6.00
CA ARG A 26 1.98 14.29 7.13
C ARG A 26 3.30 15.02 7.41
N ARG A 27 4.40 14.28 7.43
CA ARG A 27 5.74 14.84 7.69
C ARG A 27 6.21 15.77 6.57
N LEU A 28 5.97 15.40 5.31
CA LEU A 28 6.35 16.23 4.16
C LEU A 28 5.55 17.53 4.11
N ILE A 29 4.25 17.50 4.41
CA ILE A 29 3.42 18.71 4.50
C ILE A 29 3.96 19.66 5.58
N GLN A 30 4.34 19.14 6.75
CA GLN A 30 4.97 19.96 7.79
C GLN A 30 6.27 20.59 7.28
N ARG A 31 7.14 19.82 6.61
CA ARG A 31 8.40 20.34 6.07
C ARG A 31 8.20 21.39 4.99
N MET A 32 7.18 21.26 4.14
CA MET A 32 6.84 22.29 3.15
C MET A 32 6.43 23.62 3.80
N ALA A 33 5.80 23.58 4.97
CA ALA A 33 5.43 24.79 5.71
C ALA A 33 6.63 25.45 6.40
N GLU A 34 7.64 24.67 6.78
CA GLU A 34 8.85 25.13 7.46
C GLU A 34 9.95 25.60 6.49
N ASP A 35 9.99 25.04 5.27
CA ASP A 35 11.05 25.26 4.29
C ASP A 35 10.47 25.32 2.86
N LEU A 36 10.36 26.55 2.33
CA LEU A 36 9.86 26.80 0.98
C LEU A 36 10.93 26.66 -0.11
N GLU A 37 12.22 26.76 0.24
CA GLU A 37 13.31 26.62 -0.75
C GLU A 37 13.33 25.22 -1.35
N GLN A 38 13.00 24.21 -0.54
CA GLN A 38 12.96 22.81 -0.95
C GLN A 38 11.56 22.29 -1.33
N LEU A 39 10.57 23.17 -1.51
CA LEU A 39 9.17 22.80 -1.80
C LEU A 39 9.06 21.77 -2.94
N ARG A 40 9.81 21.96 -4.03
CA ARG A 40 9.82 21.03 -5.17
C ARG A 40 10.35 19.64 -4.79
N GLY A 41 11.39 19.57 -3.96
CA GLY A 41 11.93 18.31 -3.46
C GLY A 41 10.92 17.57 -2.59
N TYR A 42 10.23 18.27 -1.69
CA TYR A 42 9.18 17.67 -0.86
C TYR A 42 8.00 17.16 -1.71
N LEU A 43 7.59 17.89 -2.74
CA LEU A 43 6.53 17.45 -3.65
C LEU A 43 6.93 16.19 -4.42
N ASN A 44 8.17 16.13 -4.91
CA ASN A 44 8.70 14.93 -5.57
C ASN A 44 8.68 13.72 -4.64
N LEU A 45 9.10 13.88 -3.38
CA LEU A 45 9.04 12.81 -2.38
C LEU A 45 7.60 12.34 -2.13
N MET A 46 6.64 13.26 -2.12
CA MET A 46 5.22 12.91 -1.94
C MET A 46 4.68 12.10 -3.13
N PHE A 47 5.08 12.46 -4.36
CA PHE A 47 4.74 11.67 -5.55
C PHE A 47 5.40 10.29 -5.55
N ILE A 48 6.68 10.21 -5.17
CA ILE A 48 7.39 8.93 -5.06
C ILE A 48 6.69 8.02 -4.05
N ALA A 49 6.33 8.54 -2.87
CA ALA A 49 5.61 7.76 -1.85
C ALA A 49 4.27 7.24 -2.37
N ARG A 50 3.50 8.07 -3.06
CA ARG A 50 2.24 7.67 -3.73
C ARG A 50 2.47 6.61 -4.81
N HIS A 51 3.52 6.74 -5.62
CA HIS A 51 3.82 5.76 -6.66
C HIS A 51 4.22 4.41 -6.08
N LEU A 52 4.93 4.39 -4.95
CA LEU A 52 5.24 3.16 -4.24
C LEU A 52 3.96 2.49 -3.70
N GLU A 53 3.06 3.25 -3.08
CA GLU A 53 1.77 2.71 -2.62
C GLU A 53 0.96 2.08 -3.76
N ARG A 54 0.84 2.74 -4.91
CA ARG A 54 0.19 2.15 -6.09
C ARG A 54 0.85 0.87 -6.61
N VAL A 55 2.16 0.74 -6.47
CA VAL A 55 2.86 -0.51 -6.81
C VAL A 55 2.52 -1.61 -5.82
N GLY A 56 2.33 -1.27 -4.53
CA GLY A 56 1.79 -2.15 -3.50
C GLY A 56 0.40 -2.68 -3.87
N ASP A 57 -0.55 -1.77 -4.14
CA ASP A 57 -1.91 -2.12 -4.58
C ASP A 57 -1.90 -3.08 -5.78
N HIS A 58 -1.07 -2.80 -6.78
CA HIS A 58 -0.95 -3.67 -7.96
C HIS A 58 -0.38 -5.04 -7.61
N ALA A 59 0.58 -5.11 -6.70
CA ALA A 59 1.10 -6.38 -6.20
C ALA A 59 0.04 -7.16 -5.42
N THR A 60 -0.78 -6.49 -4.62
CA THR A 60 -1.93 -7.08 -3.90
C THR A 60 -2.92 -7.69 -4.88
N ASN A 61 -3.37 -6.94 -5.89
CA ASN A 61 -4.31 -7.45 -6.89
C ASN A 61 -3.77 -8.70 -7.62
N ILE A 62 -2.49 -8.68 -8.02
CA ILE A 62 -1.85 -9.83 -8.67
C ILE A 62 -1.79 -11.04 -7.73
N ALA A 63 -1.50 -10.81 -6.44
CA ALA A 63 -1.45 -11.87 -5.44
C ALA A 63 -2.82 -12.50 -5.17
N GLU A 64 -3.87 -11.68 -5.07
CA GLU A 64 -5.26 -12.13 -4.93
C GLU A 64 -5.70 -12.96 -6.13
N ASP A 65 -5.41 -12.51 -7.35
CA ASP A 65 -5.73 -13.25 -8.57
C ASP A 65 -4.97 -14.59 -8.65
N ALA A 66 -3.70 -14.63 -8.22
CA ALA A 66 -2.92 -15.86 -8.16
C ALA A 66 -3.46 -16.85 -7.13
N VAL A 67 -3.90 -16.37 -5.96
CA VAL A 67 -4.53 -17.22 -4.93
C VAL A 67 -5.85 -17.78 -5.43
N TYR A 68 -6.67 -16.94 -6.07
CA TYR A 68 -7.93 -17.36 -6.65
C TYR A 68 -7.74 -18.43 -7.73
N ALA A 69 -6.75 -18.26 -8.63
CA ALA A 69 -6.43 -19.24 -9.66
C ALA A 69 -5.97 -20.59 -9.08
N ALA A 70 -5.18 -20.56 -8.00
CA ALA A 70 -4.58 -21.75 -7.39
C ALA A 70 -5.53 -22.53 -6.47
N ALA A 71 -6.37 -21.81 -5.70
CA ALA A 71 -7.15 -22.38 -4.61
C ALA A 71 -8.67 -22.22 -4.78
N ALA A 72 -9.14 -21.49 -5.80
CA ALA A 72 -10.53 -21.08 -5.99
C ALA A 72 -11.13 -20.34 -4.77
N GLU A 73 -10.27 -19.75 -3.94
CA GLU A 73 -10.63 -18.95 -2.78
C GLU A 73 -10.52 -17.47 -3.13
N ASP A 74 -11.61 -16.73 -2.89
CA ASP A 74 -11.58 -15.27 -3.01
C ASP A 74 -11.13 -14.68 -1.67
N ILE A 75 -9.90 -14.14 -1.67
CA ILE A 75 -9.31 -13.48 -0.50
C ILE A 75 -9.39 -11.95 -0.60
N ARG A 76 -10.07 -11.42 -1.63
CA ARG A 76 -10.28 -9.98 -1.80
C ARG A 76 -11.20 -9.48 -0.70
N HIS A 77 -10.82 -8.38 -0.06
CA HIS A 77 -11.61 -7.66 0.96
C HIS A 77 -12.38 -8.58 1.93
N GLN A 78 -11.76 -8.98 3.04
CA GLN A 78 -12.52 -9.64 4.12
C GLN A 78 -13.74 -8.77 4.48
N PRO A 79 -14.96 -9.34 4.54
CA PRO A 79 -16.13 -8.55 4.90
C PRO A 79 -15.88 -7.89 6.25
N PHE A 80 -16.12 -6.59 6.34
CA PHE A 80 -16.08 -5.87 7.61
C PHE A 80 -17.03 -6.55 8.59
N VAL A 81 -16.48 -7.35 9.51
CA VAL A 81 -17.23 -7.92 10.62
C VAL A 81 -17.24 -6.84 11.70
N ALA A 82 -18.35 -6.12 11.81
CA ALA A 82 -18.57 -5.23 12.93
C ALA A 82 -18.49 -6.07 14.22
N SER A 83 -17.43 -5.89 15.00
CA SER A 83 -17.40 -6.43 16.37
C SER A 83 -18.54 -5.79 17.15
N THR A 84 -19.52 -6.62 17.50
CA THR A 84 -20.58 -6.30 18.48
C THR A 84 -20.06 -6.61 19.87
#